data_AF-A0A925C8W5-F1
#
_entry.id   AF-A0A925C8W5-F1
#
_cell.length_a   1.000
_cell.length_b   1.000
_cell.length_c   1.000
_cell.angle_alpha   90.00
_cell.angle_beta   90.00
_cell.angle_gamma   90.00
#
_symmetry.space_group_name_H-M   'P 1'
#
loop_
_entity.id
_entity.type
_entity.pdbx_description
1 polymer ?
#
loop_
_entity_poly.entity_id
_entity_poly.type
_entity_poly.pdbx_seq_one_letter_code
_entity_poly.pdbx_strand_id
1 'polypeptide(L)'
;MVARIIELAVYRAQRTLALEEQAERTTRANETTRFHFWTGASGKRYVHSVYDLLDCPPMPAVNYVLVGRTANGRAEALSIGRVNHGAASLNLAEIRQRGAELGADEVHVHMLADNAKIGKLVEFDLRTGQVEADFARLAGSNAN
;
A
#
# COMPACT_ATOMS: atom_id res chain seq x y z
N MET A 1 16.30 -36.41 -32.57
CA MET A 1 16.35 -35.03 -32.05
C MET A 1 15.20 -34.79 -31.07
N VAL A 2 15.28 -35.28 -29.82
CA VAL A 2 14.20 -35.14 -28.81
C VAL A 2 14.73 -34.56 -27.47
N ALA A 3 16.06 -34.59 -27.26
CA ALA A 3 16.70 -34.19 -26.01
C ALA A 3 16.58 -32.69 -25.65
N ARG A 4 16.53 -31.78 -26.65
CA ARG A 4 16.45 -30.32 -26.39
C ARG A 4 15.12 -29.82 -25.82
N ILE A 5 14.03 -30.56 -26.05
CA ILE A 5 12.69 -30.16 -25.58
C ILE A 5 12.54 -30.46 -24.08
N ILE A 6 13.15 -31.55 -23.62
CA ILE A 6 13.10 -31.96 -22.21
C ILE A 6 13.88 -30.97 -21.33
N GLU A 7 15.05 -30.50 -21.77
CA GLU A 7 15.83 -29.49 -21.04
C GLU A 7 15.09 -28.16 -20.85
N LEU A 8 14.37 -27.69 -21.88
CA LEU A 8 13.64 -26.42 -21.79
C LEU A 8 12.43 -26.50 -20.85
N ALA A 9 11.73 -27.64 -20.83
CA ALA A 9 10.61 -27.87 -19.92
C ALA A 9 11.09 -27.92 -18.45
N VAL A 10 12.21 -28.61 -18.20
CA VAL A 10 12.84 -28.67 -16.87
C VAL A 10 13.29 -27.29 -16.42
N TYR A 11 13.94 -26.52 -17.30
CA TYR A 11 14.39 -25.16 -16.98
C TYR A 11 13.22 -24.22 -16.65
N ARG A 12 12.11 -24.30 -17.40
CA ARG A 12 10.91 -23.49 -17.13
C ARG A 12 10.29 -23.86 -15.78
N ALA A 13 10.16 -25.16 -15.48
CA ALA A 13 9.63 -25.61 -14.20
C ALA A 13 10.49 -25.15 -13.02
N GLN A 14 11.82 -25.25 -13.14
CA GLN A 14 12.76 -24.76 -12.13
C GLN A 14 12.66 -23.23 -11.94
N ARG A 15 12.50 -22.48 -13.02
CA ARG A 15 12.33 -21.02 -12.96
C ARG A 15 11.00 -20.63 -12.30
N THR A 16 9.92 -21.34 -12.58
CA THR A 16 8.60 -21.09 -11.95
C THR A 16 8.67 -21.36 -10.46
N LEU A 17 9.23 -22.50 -10.05
CA LEU A 17 9.41 -22.85 -8.64
C LEU A 17 10.28 -21.82 -7.90
N ALA A 18 11.36 -21.34 -8.52
CA ALA A 18 12.21 -20.31 -7.93
C ALA A 18 11.46 -18.98 -7.72
N LEU A 19 10.60 -18.58 -8.67
CA LEU A 19 9.77 -17.39 -8.53
C LEU A 19 8.71 -17.54 -7.43
N GLU A 20 8.10 -18.72 -7.32
CA GLU A 20 7.13 -19.06 -6.28
C GLU A 20 7.78 -19.08 -4.88
N GLU A 21 8.95 -19.69 -4.75
CA GLU A 21 9.71 -19.75 -3.50
C GLU A 21 10.18 -18.35 -3.06
N GLN A 22 10.55 -17.51 -4.03
CA GLN A 22 10.93 -16.12 -3.79
C GLN A 22 9.72 -15.25 -3.43
N ALA A 23 8.55 -15.50 -4.04
CA ALA A 23 7.29 -14.90 -3.65
C ALA A 23 6.92 -15.31 -2.21
N GLU A 24 6.93 -16.60 -1.87
CA GLU A 24 6.64 -17.09 -0.52
C GLU A 24 7.59 -16.55 0.55
N ARG A 25 8.90 -16.43 0.25
CA ARG A 25 9.85 -15.80 1.18
C ARG A 25 9.57 -14.30 1.36
N THR A 26 9.11 -13.63 0.31
CA THR A 26 8.68 -12.23 0.36
C THR A 26 7.40 -12.07 1.17
N THR A 27 6.47 -13.03 1.06
CA THR A 27 5.22 -13.11 1.84
C THR A 27 5.49 -13.39 3.31
N ARG A 28 6.32 -14.39 3.65
CA ARG A 28 6.72 -14.69 5.04
C ARG A 28 7.51 -13.56 5.70
N ALA A 29 8.36 -12.86 4.95
CA ALA A 29 9.01 -11.64 5.43
C ALA A 29 8.05 -10.44 5.61
N ASN A 30 6.77 -10.56 5.22
CA ASN A 30 5.72 -9.54 5.35
C ASN A 30 4.88 -9.71 6.61
N GLU A 31 4.89 -10.89 7.24
CA GLU A 31 4.04 -11.23 8.40
C GLU A 31 4.39 -10.45 9.69
N THR A 32 5.56 -9.81 9.76
CA THR A 32 5.89 -8.83 10.81
C THR A 32 5.53 -7.41 10.35
N THR A 33 4.44 -6.87 10.91
CA THR A 33 3.90 -5.51 10.73
C THR A 33 4.92 -4.50 10.19
N ARG A 34 4.91 -4.26 8.86
CA ARG A 34 5.81 -3.29 8.22
C ARG A 34 5.34 -1.87 8.53
N PHE A 35 6.26 -0.95 8.80
CA PHE A 35 5.97 0.47 8.92
C PHE A 35 6.34 1.20 7.63
N HIS A 36 5.52 2.17 7.20
CA HIS A 36 5.79 3.04 6.06
C HIS A 36 5.66 4.51 6.47
N PHE A 37 6.51 5.38 5.91
CA PHE A 37 6.44 6.82 6.14
C PHE A 37 5.92 7.54 4.91
N TRP A 38 4.79 8.22 5.07
CA TRP A 38 4.30 9.17 4.08
C TRP A 38 4.68 10.59 4.50
N THR A 39 5.09 11.41 3.54
CA THR A 39 5.45 12.81 3.78
C THR A 39 4.30 13.69 3.32
N GLY A 40 3.80 14.57 4.20
CA GLY A 40 2.83 15.59 3.82
C GLY A 40 3.48 16.79 3.15
N ALA A 41 2.68 17.69 2.57
CA ALA A 41 3.17 18.92 1.93
C ALA A 41 3.97 19.81 2.88
N SER A 42 3.66 19.76 4.18
CA SER A 42 4.42 20.46 5.22
C SER A 42 5.85 19.92 5.43
N GLY A 43 6.23 18.82 4.78
CA GLY A 43 7.48 18.11 4.99
C GLY A 43 7.48 17.18 6.22
N LYS A 44 6.39 17.16 7.00
CA LYS A 44 6.22 16.23 8.12
C LYS A 44 6.09 14.79 7.61
N ARG A 45 6.72 13.86 8.32
CA ARG A 45 6.66 12.42 8.04
C ARG A 45 5.72 11.74 9.03
N TYR A 46 4.75 11.02 8.50
CA TYR A 46 3.74 10.30 9.26
C TYR A 46 4.01 8.80 9.13
N VAL A 47 4.27 8.16 10.26
CA VAL A 47 4.43 6.70 10.32
C VAL A 47 3.06 6.03 10.21
N HIS A 48 3.01 4.96 9.41
CA HIS A 48 1.83 4.14 9.19
C HIS A 48 2.18 2.67 9.38
N SER A 49 1.30 1.92 10.03
CA SER A 49 1.33 0.46 9.98
C SER A 49 0.77 0.00 8.63
N VAL A 50 1.46 -0.95 7.99
CA VAL A 50 1.05 -1.52 6.70
C VAL A 50 0.29 -2.81 6.94
N TYR A 51 -0.87 -2.94 6.30
CA TYR A 51 -1.66 -4.16 6.25
C TYR A 51 -2.01 -4.46 4.79
N ASP A 52 -2.03 -5.74 4.43
CA ASP A 52 -2.70 -6.18 3.21
C ASP A 52 -4.20 -5.85 3.31
N LEU A 53 -4.84 -5.48 2.19
CA LEU A 53 -6.24 -5.03 2.22
C LEU A 53 -7.18 -6.10 2.80
N LEU A 54 -6.89 -7.38 2.51
CA LEU A 54 -7.66 -8.55 2.96
C LEU A 54 -7.42 -8.89 4.44
N ASP A 55 -6.22 -8.63 4.95
CA ASP A 55 -5.81 -8.96 6.33
C ASP A 55 -5.85 -7.75 7.27
N CYS A 56 -6.30 -6.59 6.77
CA CYS A 56 -6.53 -5.41 7.58
C CYS A 56 -7.54 -5.70 8.72
N PRO A 57 -7.15 -5.54 10.00
CA PRO A 57 -8.05 -5.78 11.13
C PRO A 57 -9.10 -4.67 11.28
N PRO A 58 -10.16 -4.87 12.08
CA PRO A 58 -11.10 -3.82 12.43
C PRO A 58 -10.37 -2.60 13.03
N MET A 59 -10.61 -1.43 12.46
CA MET A 59 -9.88 -0.21 12.82
C MET A 59 -10.72 0.73 13.68
N PRO A 60 -10.15 1.39 14.70
CA PRO A 60 -10.79 2.54 15.34
C PRO A 60 -10.85 3.73 14.36
N ALA A 61 -11.19 4.92 14.86
CA ALA A 61 -11.10 6.13 14.05
C ALA A 61 -9.62 6.44 13.72
N VAL A 62 -9.25 6.40 12.45
CA VAL A 62 -7.86 6.49 11.99
C VAL A 62 -7.76 7.22 10.65
N ASN A 63 -6.56 7.72 10.37
CA ASN A 63 -6.17 8.13 9.02
C ASN A 63 -5.63 6.90 8.26
N TYR A 64 -5.87 6.86 6.96
CA TYR A 64 -5.37 5.77 6.12
C TYR A 64 -4.94 6.26 4.73
N VAL A 65 -4.04 5.49 4.13
CA VAL A 65 -3.64 5.59 2.72
C VAL A 65 -3.92 4.24 2.08
N LEU A 66 -4.75 4.23 1.03
CA LEU A 66 -4.91 3.06 0.15
C LEU A 66 -3.78 3.06 -0.86
N VAL A 67 -3.14 1.91 -1.01
CA VAL A 67 -1.88 1.80 -1.73
C VAL A 67 -1.97 0.71 -2.78
N GLY A 68 -1.54 1.04 -3.99
CA GLY A 68 -1.25 0.07 -5.04
C GLY A 68 0.26 -0.17 -5.10
N ARG A 69 0.66 -1.39 -5.45
CA ARG A 69 2.06 -1.72 -5.72
C ARG A 69 2.31 -1.72 -7.22
N THR A 70 3.29 -0.92 -7.64
CA THR A 70 3.78 -0.96 -9.03
C THR A 70 4.47 -2.30 -9.33
N ALA A 71 4.71 -2.62 -10.60
CA ALA A 71 5.43 -3.82 -11.02
C ALA A 71 6.84 -3.97 -10.38
N ASN A 72 7.45 -2.85 -9.95
CA ASN A 72 8.75 -2.83 -9.29
C ASN A 72 8.64 -2.89 -7.75
N GLY A 73 7.44 -3.14 -7.20
CA GLY A 73 7.18 -3.21 -5.77
C GLY A 73 7.10 -1.86 -5.04
N ARG A 74 7.17 -0.73 -5.76
CA ARG A 74 7.02 0.61 -5.16
C ARG A 74 5.58 0.86 -4.74
N ALA A 75 5.40 1.34 -3.50
CA ALA A 75 4.11 1.81 -2.99
C ALA A 75 3.69 3.12 -3.66
N GLU A 76 2.45 3.16 -4.17
CA GLU A 76 1.81 4.33 -4.74
C GLU A 76 0.48 4.58 -4.02
N ALA A 77 0.29 5.80 -3.52
CA ALA A 77 -0.97 6.17 -2.86
C ALA A 77 -2.06 6.38 -3.92
N LEU A 78 -3.12 5.59 -3.81
CA LEU A 78 -4.31 5.68 -4.67
C LEU A 78 -5.34 6.63 -4.07
N SER A 79 -5.49 6.61 -2.74
CA SER A 79 -6.40 7.48 -2.02
C SER A 79 -5.96 7.65 -0.58
N ILE A 80 -6.27 8.81 0.00
CA ILE A 80 -5.93 9.18 1.37
C ILE A 80 -7.22 9.68 2.02
N GLY A 81 -7.51 9.18 3.21
CA GLY A 81 -8.73 9.54 3.93
C GLY A 81 -8.65 9.28 5.42
N ARG A 82 -9.81 9.38 6.05
CA ARG A 82 -10.02 8.96 7.45
C ARG A 82 -11.34 8.23 7.58
N VAL A 83 -11.39 7.33 8.55
CA VAL A 83 -12.62 6.69 9.02
C VAL A 83 -12.90 7.16 10.45
N ASN A 84 -14.17 7.33 10.79
CA ASN A 84 -14.57 7.87 12.09
C ASN A 84 -15.90 7.32 12.62
N HIS A 85 -16.32 6.15 12.14
CA HIS A 85 -17.49 5.48 12.68
C HIS A 85 -17.21 4.98 14.10
N GLY A 86 -18.26 4.93 14.92
CA GLY A 86 -18.17 4.40 16.28
C GLY A 86 -17.89 2.89 16.33
N ALA A 87 -18.24 2.15 15.27
CA ALA A 87 -17.99 0.72 15.17
C ALA A 87 -16.76 0.43 14.29
N ALA A 88 -15.79 -0.31 14.84
CA ALA A 88 -14.54 -0.61 14.15
C ALA A 88 -14.72 -1.49 12.89
N SER A 89 -15.74 -2.35 12.88
CA SER A 89 -16.10 -3.16 11.71
C SER A 89 -16.62 -2.30 10.56
N LEU A 90 -17.32 -1.19 10.84
CA LEU A 90 -17.83 -0.29 9.80
C LEU A 90 -16.69 0.53 9.17
N ASN A 91 -15.73 0.95 9.99
CA ASN A 91 -14.49 1.58 9.50
C ASN A 91 -13.73 0.63 8.55
N LEU A 92 -13.58 -0.63 8.92
CA LEU A 92 -12.94 -1.64 8.07
C LEU A 92 -13.71 -1.87 6.77
N ALA A 93 -15.05 -1.97 6.85
CA ALA A 93 -15.89 -2.15 5.67
C ALA A 93 -15.74 -0.99 4.67
N GLU A 94 -15.73 0.27 5.14
CA GLU A 94 -15.51 1.44 4.29
C GLU A 94 -14.13 1.43 3.63
N ILE A 95 -13.08 1.11 4.40
CA ILE A 95 -11.71 1.00 3.88
C ILE A 95 -11.64 -0.07 2.78
N ARG A 96 -12.19 -1.27 3.03
CA ARG A 96 -12.16 -2.38 2.08
C ARG A 96 -12.99 -2.10 0.83
N GLN A 97 -14.17 -1.50 0.98
CA GLN A 97 -15.00 -1.12 -0.16
C GLN A 97 -14.24 -0.16 -1.08
N ARG A 98 -13.72 0.95 -0.53
CA ARG A 98 -12.96 1.92 -1.32
C ARG A 98 -11.67 1.33 -1.89
N GLY A 99 -10.99 0.48 -1.13
CA GLY A 99 -9.82 -0.25 -1.59
C GLY A 99 -10.13 -1.09 -2.82
N ALA A 100 -11.22 -1.85 -2.79
CA ALA A 100 -11.66 -2.67 -3.93
C ALA A 100 -12.05 -1.82 -5.15
N GLU A 101 -12.76 -0.70 -4.95
CA GLU A 101 -13.14 0.23 -6.02
C GLU A 101 -11.93 0.84 -6.74
N LEU A 102 -10.82 1.03 -6.02
CA LEU A 102 -9.59 1.65 -6.54
C LEU A 102 -8.51 0.62 -6.95
N GLY A 103 -8.72 -0.67 -6.70
CA GLY A 103 -7.71 -1.70 -6.92
C GLY A 103 -6.50 -1.59 -5.99
N ALA A 104 -6.73 -1.22 -4.72
CA ALA A 104 -5.67 -1.17 -3.71
C ALA A 104 -5.26 -2.56 -3.25
N ASP A 105 -3.96 -2.77 -3.09
CA ASP A 105 -3.37 -4.00 -2.56
C ASP A 105 -3.21 -3.92 -1.03
N GLU A 106 -2.86 -2.72 -0.54
CA GLU A 106 -2.48 -2.46 0.84
C GLU A 106 -3.26 -1.26 1.42
N VAL A 107 -3.35 -1.25 2.74
CA VAL A 107 -3.78 -0.09 3.52
C VAL A 107 -2.71 0.27 4.55
N HIS A 108 -2.24 1.51 4.47
CA HIS A 108 -1.29 2.07 5.42
C HIS A 108 -2.09 2.92 6.42
N VAL A 109 -2.03 2.60 7.71
CA VAL A 109 -2.87 3.21 8.74
C VAL A 109 -2.04 4.04 9.72
N HIS A 110 -2.45 5.29 9.93
CA HIS A 110 -1.88 6.19 10.92
C HIS A 110 -2.82 6.37 12.10
N MET A 111 -2.33 6.01 13.30
CA MET A 111 -3.11 5.97 14.54
C MET A 111 -2.64 6.99 15.59
N LEU A 112 -1.72 7.90 15.25
CA LEU A 112 -1.12 8.84 16.22
C LEU A 112 -1.80 10.21 16.24
N ALA A 113 -2.97 10.35 15.61
CA ALA A 113 -3.75 11.57 15.70
C ALA A 113 -4.55 11.57 17.01
N ASP A 114 -4.20 12.48 17.92
CA ASP A 114 -4.81 12.56 19.26
C ASP A 114 -6.33 12.79 19.27
N ASN A 115 -6.85 13.41 18.21
CA ASN A 115 -8.28 13.70 18.07
C ASN A 115 -8.67 13.94 16.60
N ALA A 116 -9.97 14.03 16.36
CA ALA A 116 -10.54 14.21 15.03
C ALA A 116 -10.07 15.50 14.31
N LYS A 117 -9.73 16.58 15.04
CA LYS A 117 -9.19 17.80 14.41
C LYS A 117 -7.79 17.56 13.88
N ILE A 118 -6.93 16.94 14.69
CA ILE A 118 -5.58 16.54 14.27
C ILE A 118 -5.65 15.56 13.11
N GLY A 119 -6.56 14.57 13.16
CA GLY A 119 -6.74 13.63 12.06
C GLY A 119 -7.13 14.30 10.74
N LYS A 120 -7.97 15.34 10.76
CA LYS A 120 -8.28 16.14 9.57
C LYS A 120 -7.07 16.91 9.05
N LEU A 121 -6.24 17.46 9.94
CA LEU A 121 -5.01 18.17 9.54
C LEU A 121 -3.99 17.21 8.91
N VAL A 122 -3.82 16.02 9.48
CA VAL A 122 -2.96 14.96 8.92
C VAL A 122 -3.46 14.54 7.55
N GLU A 123 -4.76 14.27 7.41
CA GLU A 123 -5.38 13.92 6.12
C GLU A 123 -5.13 15.01 5.06
N PHE A 124 -5.37 16.28 5.42
CA PHE A 124 -5.18 17.41 4.52
C PHE A 124 -3.72 17.54 4.07
N ASP A 125 -2.78 17.45 5.00
CA ASP A 125 -1.35 17.56 4.73
C ASP A 125 -0.85 16.43 3.82
N LEU A 126 -1.28 15.20 4.09
CA LEU A 126 -0.96 14.02 3.28
C LEU A 126 -1.57 14.12 1.87
N ARG A 127 -2.83 14.53 1.74
CA ARG A 127 -3.48 14.72 0.43
C ARG A 127 -2.78 15.79 -0.40
N THR A 128 -2.39 16.89 0.23
CA THR A 128 -1.65 17.95 -0.46
C THR A 128 -0.27 17.46 -0.91
N GLY A 129 0.44 16.74 -0.03
CA GLY A 129 1.76 16.17 -0.36
C GLY A 129 1.69 15.14 -1.50
N GLN A 130 0.62 14.35 -1.57
CA GLN A 130 0.40 13.43 -2.67
C GLN A 130 0.25 14.15 -4.01
N VAL A 131 -0.57 15.22 -4.05
CA VAL A 131 -0.77 16.02 -5.26
C VAL A 131 0.55 16.65 -5.73
N GLU A 132 1.35 17.20 -4.82
CA GLU A 132 2.69 17.73 -5.15
C GLU A 132 3.61 16.63 -5.70
N ALA A 133 3.60 15.45 -5.10
CA ALA A 133 4.39 14.30 -5.56
C ALA A 133 3.92 13.77 -6.93
N ASP A 134 2.63 13.82 -7.22
CA ASP A 134 2.06 13.47 -8.53
C ASP A 134 2.51 14.48 -9.60
N PHE A 135 2.41 15.78 -9.32
CA PHE A 135 2.88 16.84 -10.23
C PHE A 135 4.38 16.73 -10.52
N ALA A 136 5.20 16.51 -9.49
CA ALA A 136 6.64 16.33 -9.66
C ALA A 136 6.97 15.11 -10.54
N ARG A 137 6.22 14.01 -10.40
CA ARG A 137 6.37 12.81 -11.25
C ARG A 137 6.00 13.08 -12.70
N LEU A 138 4.89 13.76 -12.95
CA LEU A 138 4.46 14.14 -14.30
C LEU A 138 5.48 15.07 -14.97
N ALA A 139 6.00 16.07 -14.24
CA ALA A 139 7.02 16.97 -14.75
C ALA A 139 8.34 16.24 -15.08
N GLY A 140 8.77 15.30 -14.22
CA GLY A 140 9.96 14.49 -14.45
C GLY A 140 9.82 13.47 -15.59
N SER A 141 8.60 12.96 -15.84
CA SER A 141 8.34 12.03 -16.94
C SER A 141 8.37 12.68 -18.32
N ASN A 142 8.14 14.00 -18.42
CA ASN A 142 8.19 14.73 -19.69
C ASN A 142 9.60 15.16 -20.12
N ALA A 143 10.62 14.88 -19.30
CA ALA A 143 12.01 15.25 -19.54
C ALA A 143 12.87 14.09 -20.13
N ASN A 144 12.27 12.93 -20.40
CA ASN A 144 12.93 11.75 -20.99
C ASN A 144 12.31 11.37 -22.34
#